data_AF-A0AA47G7Y9-F1
#
_entry.id   AF-A0AA47G7Y9-F1
#
_cell.length_a   1.000
_cell.length_b   1.000
_cell.length_c   1.000
_cell.angle_alpha   90.00
_cell.angle_beta   90.00
_cell.angle_gamma   90.00
#
_symmetry.space_group_name_H-M   'P 1'
#
loop_
_entity.id
_entity.type
_entity.pdbx_description
1 polymer ?
#
loop_
_entity_poly.entity_id
_entity_poly.type
_entity_poly.pdbx_seq_one_letter_code
_entity_poly.pdbx_strand_id
1 'polypeptide(L)'
;MYLWENHLAFSSYLLENFSNIDAKHREAALRTIIHNDYYACFHKVKQLNELHGYSTVGGGNNSHNDVIDKIRNYNVDLTLREKQKIIRELKEMKDYRRKADYKEGASYIFKIEIVTDLHQKSIKLFESLKDFESNKNQN
;
A
#
# COMPACT_ATOMS: atom_id res chain seq x y z
N MET A 1 3.91 -3.25 18.79
CA MET A 1 3.81 -3.49 17.33
C MET A 1 3.18 -2.25 16.70
N TYR A 2 3.77 -1.66 15.66
CA TYR A 2 3.21 -0.47 15.02
C TYR A 2 1.95 -0.86 14.20
N LEU A 3 0.85 -0.13 14.37
CA LEU A 3 -0.42 -0.38 13.68
C LEU A 3 -0.44 0.37 12.35
N TRP A 4 -0.06 -0.32 11.27
CA TRP A 4 0.00 0.25 9.92
C TRP A 4 -1.36 0.70 9.37
N GLU A 5 -2.46 0.14 9.89
CA GLU A 5 -3.84 0.57 9.61
C GLU A 5 -4.11 2.04 9.99
N ASN A 6 -3.36 2.61 10.95
CA ASN A 6 -3.48 4.03 11.31
C ASN A 6 -3.09 4.95 10.15
N HIS A 7 -2.23 4.52 9.23
CA HIS A 7 -1.91 5.29 8.03
C HIS A 7 -3.11 5.38 7.09
N LEU A 8 -3.87 4.28 6.94
CA LEU A 8 -5.10 4.28 6.15
C LEU A 8 -6.18 5.14 6.80
N ALA A 9 -6.35 5.04 8.12
CA ALA A 9 -7.29 5.89 8.86
C ALA A 9 -6.97 7.38 8.69
N PHE A 10 -5.68 7.75 8.74
CA PHE A 10 -5.27 9.14 8.49
C PHE A 10 -5.49 9.57 7.04
N SER A 11 -5.24 8.69 6.06
CA SER A 11 -5.60 8.95 4.66
C SER A 11 -7.10 9.17 4.47
N SER A 12 -7.95 8.36 5.11
CA SER A 12 -9.41 8.54 5.07
C SER A 12 -9.81 9.89 5.65
N TYR A 13 -9.24 10.26 6.80
CA TYR A 13 -9.47 11.57 7.41
C TYR A 13 -9.11 12.73 6.46
N LEU A 14 -7.96 12.65 5.78
CA LEU A 14 -7.54 13.67 4.81
C LEU A 14 -8.50 13.77 3.61
N LEU A 15 -9.01 12.65 3.12
CA LEU A 15 -9.99 12.63 2.01
C LEU A 15 -11.34 13.21 2.44
N GLU A 16 -11.86 12.81 3.60
CA GLU A 16 -13.13 13.29 4.14
C GLU A 16 -13.11 14.80 4.39
N ASN A 17 -11.96 15.33 4.80
CA ASN A 17 -11.78 16.76 5.08
C ASN A 17 -11.18 17.55 3.91
N PHE A 18 -11.02 16.94 2.73
CA PHE A 18 -10.28 17.53 1.62
C PHE A 18 -10.84 18.87 1.14
N SER A 19 -12.16 19.04 1.17
CA SER A 19 -12.84 20.30 0.82
C SER A 19 -12.42 21.47 1.71
N ASN A 20 -12.08 21.18 2.97
CA ASN A 20 -11.66 22.16 3.99
C ASN A 20 -10.16 22.48 3.91
N ILE A 21 -9.39 21.75 3.09
CA ILE A 21 -7.96 22.01 2.91
C ILE A 21 -7.77 23.18 1.95
N ASP A 22 -6.97 24.16 2.37
CA ASP A 22 -6.54 25.29 1.53
C ASP A 22 -6.04 24.82 0.17
N ALA A 23 -6.44 25.50 -0.90
CA ALA A 23 -6.10 25.13 -2.27
C ALA A 23 -4.58 24.91 -2.48
N LYS A 24 -3.74 25.73 -1.84
CA LYS A 24 -2.27 25.61 -1.91
C LYS A 24 -1.68 24.36 -1.25
N HIS A 25 -2.43 23.70 -0.36
CA HIS A 25 -2.00 22.49 0.35
C HIS A 25 -2.66 21.21 -0.15
N ARG A 26 -3.66 21.31 -1.03
CA ARG A 26 -4.41 20.15 -1.55
C ARG A 26 -3.53 19.12 -2.24
N GLU A 27 -2.58 19.54 -3.06
CA GLU A 27 -1.65 18.61 -3.70
C GLU A 27 -0.80 17.84 -2.68
N ALA A 28 -0.31 18.54 -1.64
CA ALA A 28 0.45 17.90 -0.57
C ALA A 28 -0.40 16.85 0.17
N ALA A 29 -1.66 17.16 0.48
CA ALA A 29 -2.58 16.21 1.10
C ALA A 29 -2.80 14.95 0.24
N LEU A 30 -3.02 15.12 -1.07
CA LEU A 30 -3.18 13.99 -2.00
C LEU A 30 -1.91 13.14 -2.11
N ARG A 31 -0.74 13.76 -2.14
CA ARG A 31 0.55 13.04 -2.12
C ARG A 31 0.74 12.25 -0.82
N THR A 32 0.38 12.86 0.31
CA THR A 32 0.42 12.21 1.63
C THR A 32 -0.49 10.99 1.71
N ILE A 33 -1.70 11.06 1.15
CA ILE A 33 -2.62 9.90 1.07
C ILE A 33 -1.96 8.75 0.31
N ILE A 34 -1.44 8.99 -0.90
CA ILE A 34 -0.78 7.95 -1.71
C ILE A 34 0.41 7.34 -0.97
N HIS A 35 1.21 8.19 -0.31
CA HIS A 35 2.35 7.75 0.48
C HIS A 35 1.94 6.79 1.59
N ASN A 36 1.00 7.23 2.42
CA ASN A 36 0.52 6.48 3.58
C ASN A 36 -0.12 5.15 3.19
N ASP A 37 -0.97 5.17 2.16
CA ASP A 37 -1.66 3.98 1.66
C ASP A 37 -0.69 2.92 1.16
N TYR A 38 0.32 3.34 0.40
CA TYR A 38 1.35 2.42 -0.06
C TYR A 38 2.13 1.82 1.11
N TYR A 39 2.58 2.64 2.06
CA TYR A 39 3.38 2.15 3.17
C TYR A 39 2.58 1.28 4.12
N ALA A 40 1.29 1.54 4.31
CA ALA A 40 0.41 0.67 5.08
C ALA A 40 0.42 -0.77 4.50
N CYS A 41 0.09 -0.90 3.22
CA CYS A 41 0.07 -2.20 2.54
C CYS A 41 1.46 -2.84 2.47
N PHE A 42 2.50 -2.07 2.14
CA PHE A 42 3.87 -2.57 2.03
C PHE A 42 4.41 -3.12 3.36
N HIS A 43 4.19 -2.41 4.46
CA HIS A 43 4.64 -2.89 5.76
C HIS A 43 3.82 -4.07 6.27
N LYS A 44 2.54 -4.16 5.92
CA LYS A 44 1.76 -5.38 6.17
C LYS A 44 2.38 -6.59 5.45
N VAL A 45 2.79 -6.43 4.19
CA VAL A 45 3.54 -7.47 3.46
C VAL A 45 4.88 -7.79 4.12
N LYS A 46 5.61 -6.80 4.65
CA LYS A 46 6.84 -7.09 5.41
C LYS A 46 6.55 -7.96 6.64
N GLN A 47 5.50 -7.63 7.41
CA GLN A 47 5.09 -8.44 8.56
C GLN A 47 4.72 -9.87 8.14
N LEU A 48 3.96 -10.02 7.06
CA LEU A 48 3.62 -11.34 6.51
C LEU A 48 4.87 -12.10 6.07
N ASN A 49 5.83 -11.46 5.42
CA ASN A 49 7.10 -12.08 5.06
C ASN A 49 7.82 -12.61 6.31
N GLU A 50 7.90 -11.84 7.39
CA GLU A 50 8.52 -12.28 8.66
C GLU A 50 7.77 -13.48 9.23
N LEU A 51 6.43 -13.43 9.24
CA LEU A 51 5.60 -14.54 9.67
C LEU A 51 5.88 -15.78 8.81
N HIS A 52 5.97 -15.67 7.49
CA HIS A 52 6.25 -16.80 6.61
C HIS A 52 7.74 -17.18 6.50
N GLY A 53 8.63 -16.60 7.32
CA GLY A 53 10.05 -16.94 7.36
C GLY A 53 10.87 -16.40 6.19
N TYR A 54 10.35 -15.41 5.46
CA TYR A 54 11.06 -14.76 4.37
C TYR A 54 11.78 -13.49 4.86
N SER A 55 12.97 -13.23 4.30
CA SER A 55 13.71 -12.00 4.56
C SER A 55 12.92 -10.75 4.14
N THR A 56 12.90 -9.74 5.01
CA THR A 56 12.29 -8.42 4.74
C THR A 56 13.27 -7.36 4.26
N VAL A 57 14.55 -7.73 4.13
CA VAL A 57 15.58 -6.89 3.54
C VAL A 57 15.57 -7.14 2.04
N GLY A 58 15.23 -6.10 1.27
CA GLY A 58 15.37 -6.13 -0.19
C GLY A 58 16.78 -5.71 -0.61
N GLY A 59 17.31 -6.28 -1.69
CA GLY A 59 18.66 -5.96 -2.18
C GLY A 59 18.68 -4.75 -3.11
N GLY A 60 19.53 -3.76 -2.82
CA GLY A 60 19.82 -2.65 -3.74
C GLY A 60 18.61 -1.82 -4.20
N ASN A 61 18.65 -1.32 -5.44
CA ASN A 61 17.65 -0.40 -6.03
C ASN A 61 16.25 -1.02 -6.25
N ASN A 62 16.08 -2.34 -6.07
CA ASN A 62 14.81 -3.07 -6.28
C ASN A 62 14.17 -3.58 -4.98
N SER A 63 14.62 -3.08 -3.83
CA SER A 63 14.28 -3.63 -2.51
C SER A 63 12.78 -3.79 -2.24
N HIS A 64 11.94 -2.87 -2.71
CA HIS A 64 10.48 -2.96 -2.53
C HIS A 64 9.84 -4.05 -3.39
N ASN A 65 10.31 -4.25 -4.63
CA ASN A 65 9.80 -5.30 -5.50
C ASN A 65 10.11 -6.69 -4.93
N ASP A 66 11.33 -6.88 -4.42
CA ASP A 66 11.78 -8.15 -3.83
C ASP A 66 10.96 -8.53 -2.59
N VAL A 67 10.50 -7.55 -1.81
CA VAL A 67 9.62 -7.76 -0.67
C VAL A 67 8.21 -8.14 -1.14
N ILE A 68 7.69 -7.48 -2.17
CA ILE A 68 6.34 -7.73 -2.72
C ILE A 68 6.26 -9.09 -3.42
N ASP A 69 7.26 -9.47 -4.23
CA ASP A 69 7.21 -10.69 -5.04
C ASP A 69 7.25 -11.98 -4.21
N LYS A 70 7.68 -11.92 -2.94
CA LYS A 70 7.64 -13.05 -1.99
C LYS A 70 6.24 -13.58 -1.71
N ILE A 71 5.20 -12.76 -1.90
CA ILE A 71 3.79 -13.17 -1.78
C ILE A 71 3.48 -14.42 -2.64
N ARG A 72 4.16 -14.59 -3.79
CA ARG A 72 3.96 -15.77 -4.66
C ARG A 72 4.24 -17.09 -3.95
N ASN A 73 5.13 -17.06 -2.95
CA ASN A 73 5.60 -18.24 -2.26
C ASN A 73 4.81 -18.52 -0.97
N TYR A 74 3.88 -17.65 -0.58
CA TYR A 74 3.09 -17.85 0.63
C TYR A 74 2.30 -19.15 0.52
N ASN A 75 2.48 -20.05 1.48
CA ASN A 75 1.69 -21.27 1.59
C ASN A 75 0.37 -20.97 2.31
N VAL A 76 -0.54 -20.29 1.61
CA VAL A 76 -1.88 -19.90 2.06
C VAL A 76 -2.92 -20.31 1.01
N ASP A 77 -4.17 -20.48 1.45
CA ASP A 77 -5.35 -20.84 0.64
C ASP A 77 -5.80 -19.71 -0.29
N LEU A 78 -4.90 -19.32 -1.18
CA LEU A 78 -5.18 -18.46 -2.31
C LEU A 78 -4.68 -19.09 -3.59
N THR A 79 -5.44 -18.88 -4.65
CA THR A 79 -5.02 -19.20 -6.00
C THR A 79 -3.82 -18.36 -6.42
N LEU A 80 -3.02 -18.90 -7.34
CA LEU A 80 -1.92 -18.14 -7.96
C LEU A 80 -2.41 -16.84 -8.59
N ARG A 81 -3.62 -16.81 -9.14
CA ARG A 81 -4.23 -15.64 -9.77
C ARG A 81 -4.49 -14.52 -8.76
N GLU A 82 -4.97 -14.86 -7.58
CA GLU A 82 -5.20 -13.87 -6.50
C GLU A 82 -3.87 -13.30 -5.99
N LYS A 83 -2.87 -14.14 -5.77
CA LYS A 83 -1.51 -13.70 -5.39
C LYS A 83 -0.92 -12.76 -6.44
N GLN A 84 -1.06 -13.09 -7.73
CA GLN A 84 -0.61 -12.24 -8.84
C GLN A 84 -1.34 -10.90 -8.91
N LYS A 85 -2.66 -10.89 -8.64
CA LYS A 85 -3.46 -9.66 -8.59
C LYS A 85 -2.94 -8.72 -7.49
N ILE A 86 -2.74 -9.23 -6.29
CA ILE A 86 -2.22 -8.48 -5.13
C ILE A 86 -0.83 -7.89 -5.43
N ILE A 87 0.06 -8.70 -6.00
CA ILE A 87 1.41 -8.23 -6.39
C ILE A 87 1.34 -7.10 -7.41
N ARG A 88 0.47 -7.24 -8.42
CA ARG A 88 0.28 -6.21 -9.45
C ARG A 88 -0.23 -4.90 -8.83
N GLU A 89 -1.24 -4.98 -7.96
CA GLU A 89 -1.83 -3.82 -7.29
C GLU A 89 -0.81 -3.11 -6.36
N LEU A 90 -0.03 -3.86 -5.58
CA LEU A 90 1.06 -3.30 -4.75
C LEU A 90 2.13 -2.60 -5.60
N LYS A 91 2.49 -3.15 -6.75
CA LYS A 91 3.47 -2.55 -7.66
C LYS A 91 2.93 -1.29 -8.32
N GLU A 92 1.66 -1.28 -8.70
CA GLU A 92 0.99 -0.08 -9.19
C GLU A 92 0.98 1.02 -8.12
N MET A 93 0.59 0.71 -6.89
CA MET A 93 0.63 1.66 -5.77
C MET A 93 2.04 2.18 -5.49
N LYS A 94 3.06 1.33 -5.55
CA LYS A 94 4.46 1.74 -5.43
C LYS A 94 4.84 2.78 -6.49
N ASP A 95 4.39 2.60 -7.72
CA ASP A 95 4.70 3.52 -8.81
C ASP A 95 3.98 4.87 -8.63
N TYR A 96 2.75 4.88 -8.11
CA TYR A 96 2.07 6.10 -7.67
C TYR A 96 2.82 6.78 -6.52
N ARG A 97 3.24 6.00 -5.51
CA ARG A 97 4.03 6.51 -4.37
C ARG A 97 5.33 7.14 -4.82
N ARG A 98 6.07 6.50 -5.75
CA ARG A 98 7.31 7.06 -6.30
C ARG A 98 7.08 8.41 -6.98
N LYS A 99 5.94 8.57 -7.68
CA LYS A 99 5.56 9.86 -8.29
C LYS A 99 5.20 10.89 -7.21
N ALA A 100 4.47 10.48 -6.18
CA ALA A 100 4.06 11.34 -5.05
C ALA A 100 5.26 11.88 -4.26
N ASP A 101 6.25 11.03 -3.99
CA ASP A 101 7.42 11.40 -3.17
C ASP A 101 8.49 12.19 -3.95
N TYR A 102 8.74 11.83 -5.21
CA TYR A 102 9.98 12.23 -5.90
C TYR A 102 9.79 12.98 -7.22
N LYS A 103 8.56 13.08 -7.76
CA LYS A 103 8.33 13.86 -8.99
C LYS A 103 7.70 15.22 -8.66
N GLU A 104 8.52 16.26 -8.76
CA GLU A 104 8.06 17.63 -8.91
C GLU A 104 7.31 17.77 -10.26
N GLY A 105 6.21 18.52 -10.28
CA GLY A 105 5.46 18.84 -11.52
C GLY A 105 4.49 17.77 -12.04
N ALA A 106 4.27 16.65 -11.34
CA ALA A 106 3.30 15.61 -11.74
C ALA A 106 1.85 15.91 -11.28
N SER A 107 1.45 17.19 -11.20
CA SER A 107 0.18 17.62 -10.57
C SER A 107 -1.07 16.96 -11.18
N TYR A 108 -1.05 16.65 -12.49
CA TYR A 108 -2.17 16.03 -13.19
C TYR A 108 -2.53 14.61 -12.71
N ILE A 109 -1.62 13.94 -12.01
CA ILE A 109 -1.81 12.58 -11.46
C ILE A 109 -2.46 12.67 -10.07
N PHE A 110 -2.30 13.78 -9.36
CA PHE A 110 -2.87 14.03 -8.04
C PHE A 110 -4.23 14.71 -8.18
N LYS A 111 -5.15 14.04 -8.85
CA LYS A 111 -6.57 14.41 -8.85
C LYS A 111 -7.30 13.66 -7.76
N ILE A 112 -8.26 14.31 -7.10
CA ILE A 112 -8.98 13.73 -5.97
C ILE A 112 -9.68 12.41 -6.36
N GLU A 113 -10.21 12.30 -7.58
CA GLU A 113 -10.92 11.11 -8.06
C GLU A 113 -9.96 9.91 -8.19
N ILE A 114 -8.76 10.16 -8.73
CA ILE A 114 -7.71 9.13 -8.87
C ILE A 114 -7.25 8.66 -7.49
N VAL A 115 -6.99 9.61 -6.59
CA VAL A 115 -6.51 9.32 -5.23
C VAL A 115 -7.57 8.59 -4.41
N THR A 116 -8.85 8.94 -4.58
CA THR A 116 -9.97 8.26 -3.92
C THR A 116 -10.08 6.81 -4.39
N ASP A 117 -9.98 6.54 -5.69
CA ASP A 117 -10.00 5.17 -6.22
C ASP A 117 -8.78 4.36 -5.72
N LEU A 118 -7.59 4.96 -5.71
CA LEU A 118 -6.40 4.34 -5.14
C LEU A 118 -6.56 4.03 -3.65
N HIS A 119 -7.21 4.92 -2.89
CA HIS A 119 -7.48 4.72 -1.47
C HIS A 119 -8.48 3.60 -1.20
N GLN A 120 -9.55 3.51 -1.99
CA GLN A 120 -10.48 2.39 -1.88
C GLN A 120 -9.82 1.06 -2.23
N LYS A 121 -8.91 1.06 -3.22
CA LYS A 121 -8.09 -0.12 -3.55
C LYS A 121 -7.13 -0.49 -2.42
N SER A 122 -6.49 0.49 -1.79
CA SER A 122 -5.55 0.26 -0.69
C SER A 122 -6.22 -0.36 0.52
N ILE A 123 -7.41 0.11 0.92
CA ILE A 123 -8.20 -0.48 1.99
C ILE A 123 -8.54 -1.94 1.70
N LYS A 124 -9.10 -2.23 0.51
CA LYS A 124 -9.46 -3.60 0.13
C LYS A 124 -8.26 -4.53 0.12
N LEU A 125 -7.15 -4.06 -0.43
CA LEU A 125 -5.89 -4.79 -0.47
C LEU A 125 -5.34 -5.06 0.93
N PHE A 126 -5.39 -4.08 1.83
CA PHE A 126 -4.95 -4.22 3.21
C PHE A 126 -5.75 -5.27 3.97
N GLU A 127 -7.08 -5.26 3.82
CA GLU A 127 -7.95 -6.30 4.40
C GLU A 127 -7.63 -7.69 3.86
N SER A 128 -7.46 -7.83 2.53
CA SER A 128 -7.00 -9.11 1.94
C SER A 128 -5.65 -9.59 2.50
N LEU A 129 -4.76 -8.67 2.88
CA LEU A 129 -3.48 -9.03 3.52
C LEU A 129 -3.67 -9.40 5.01
N LYS A 130 -4.67 -8.87 5.72
CA LYS A 130 -5.00 -9.30 7.10
C LYS A 130 -5.54 -10.73 7.12
N ASP A 131 -6.30 -11.11 6.09
CA ASP A 131 -6.80 -12.49 5.96
C ASP A 131 -5.65 -13.51 5.88
N PHE A 132 -4.48 -13.14 5.33
CA PHE A 132 -3.31 -14.05 5.26
C PHE A 132 -2.71 -14.32 6.62
N GLU A 133 -2.71 -13.34 7.51
CA GLU A 133 -2.20 -13.47 8.87
C GLU A 133 -3.06 -14.43 9.70
N SER A 134 -4.38 -14.34 9.53
CA SER A 134 -5.34 -15.15 10.28
C SER A 134 -5.25 -16.64 9.93
N ASN A 135 -5.02 -16.99 8.66
CA ASN A 135 -4.91 -18.37 8.19
C ASN A 135 -3.65 -19.10 8.66
N LYS A 136 -2.59 -18.37 9.06
CA LYS A 136 -1.39 -19.00 9.63
C LYS A 136 -1.60 -19.41 11.09
N ASN A 137 -2.38 -18.66 11.86
CA ASN A 137 -2.60 -18.92 13.29
C ASN A 137 -3.59 -20.08 13.56
N GLN A 138 -4.09 -20.75 12.52
CA GLN A 138 -5.00 -21.89 12.62
C GLN A 138 -4.34 -23.25 12.31
N ASN A 139 -3.06 -23.26 11.92
CA ASN A 139 -2.25 -24.45 11.66
C ASN A 139 -1.10 -24.57 12.65
#